data_AF-A0A924XDV6-F1
#
_entry.id   AF-A0A924XDV6-F1
#
_cell.length_a   1.000
_cell.length_b   1.000
_cell.length_c   1.000
_cell.angle_alpha   90.00
_cell.angle_beta   90.00
_cell.angle_gamma   90.00
#
_symmetry.space_group_name_H-M   'P 1'
#
loop_
_entity.id
_entity.type
_entity.pdbx_description
1 polymer ?
#
loop_
_entity_poly.entity_id
_entity_poly.type
_entity_poly.pdbx_seq_one_letter_code
_entity_poly.pdbx_strand_id
1 'polypeptide(L)'
;MSIWKLTIEYEGTRYNGWQKQSVSQMNTRTVQGDLTRAAEKYFGTRVEIGGSGRTDSGVHAIAQVAHLKVRDVDKPYGIKQIQFGLNDNLPADINVS
;
A
#
# COMPACT_ATOMS: atom_id res chain seq x y z
N MET A 1 -5.35 12.60 13.47
CA MET A 1 -4.75 11.32 13.05
C MET A 1 -5.88 10.41 12.59
N SER A 2 -5.76 9.81 11.41
CA SER A 2 -6.81 8.98 10.81
C SER A 2 -6.27 7.60 10.45
N ILE A 3 -7.10 6.58 10.64
CA ILE A 3 -6.77 5.18 10.34
C ILE A 3 -7.90 4.60 9.50
N TRP A 4 -7.54 3.95 8.39
CA TRP A 4 -8.47 3.25 7.51
C TRP A 4 -8.06 1.79 7.35
N LYS A 5 -9.06 0.92 7.16
CA LYS A 5 -8.86 -0.46 6.72
C LYS A 5 -8.87 -0.49 5.20
N LEU A 6 -7.84 -1.09 4.60
CA LEU A 6 -7.73 -1.36 3.18
C LEU A 6 -7.95 -2.85 2.92
N THR A 7 -8.61 -3.16 1.81
CA THR A 7 -8.61 -4.50 1.21
C THR A 7 -7.82 -4.39 -0.10
N ILE A 8 -6.83 -5.25 -0.28
CA ILE A 8 -5.85 -5.11 -1.34
C ILE A 8 -5.75 -6.41 -2.13
N GLU A 9 -5.84 -6.29 -3.45
CA GLU A 9 -5.53 -7.34 -4.40
C GLU A 9 -4.17 -7.03 -5.04
N TYR A 10 -3.35 -8.06 -5.27
CA TYR A 10 -2.12 -7.89 -6.04
C TYR A 10 -1.63 -9.16 -6.75
N GLU A 11 -0.95 -8.92 -7.86
CA GLU A 11 -0.20 -9.90 -8.64
C GLU A 11 1.27 -9.89 -8.16
N GLY A 12 1.71 -10.97 -7.53
CA GLY A 12 2.97 -11.00 -6.77
C GLY A 12 4.25 -11.23 -7.55
N THR A 13 4.21 -11.68 -8.82
CA THR A 13 5.39 -12.16 -9.57
C THR A 13 6.49 -11.12 -9.74
N ARG A 14 6.14 -9.83 -9.70
CA ARG A 14 7.09 -8.70 -9.80
C ARG A 14 7.54 -8.14 -8.45
N TYR A 15 7.24 -8.84 -7.37
CA TYR A 15 7.46 -8.37 -6.00
C TYR A 15 8.22 -9.39 -5.17
N ASN A 16 9.12 -8.87 -4.34
CA ASN A 16 9.87 -9.62 -3.33
C ASN A 16 9.04 -9.80 -2.05
N GLY A 17 7.75 -10.11 -2.23
CA GLY A 17 6.77 -10.30 -1.18
C GLY A 17 6.12 -9.01 -0.69
N TRP A 18 5.36 -9.15 0.40
CA TRP A 18 4.61 -8.06 1.01
C TRP A 18 5.51 -6.98 1.64
N GLN A 19 6.37 -7.40 2.57
CA GLN A 19 7.02 -6.49 3.52
C GLN A 19 8.10 -5.65 2.85
N LYS A 20 8.14 -4.34 3.11
CA LYS A 20 9.26 -3.47 2.76
C LYS A 20 10.55 -3.96 3.44
N GLN A 21 11.60 -4.14 2.65
CA GLN A 21 12.89 -4.64 3.12
C GLN A 21 13.90 -3.49 3.22
N SER A 22 14.82 -3.59 4.19
CA SER A 22 15.79 -2.52 4.51
C SER A 22 17.15 -2.68 3.83
N VAL A 23 17.31 -3.58 2.85
CA VAL A 23 18.64 -4.05 2.42
C VAL A 23 19.07 -3.45 1.07
N SER A 24 20.39 -3.29 0.94
CA SER A 24 21.22 -2.67 -0.10
C SER A 24 21.01 -3.07 -1.57
N GLN A 25 19.96 -3.80 -1.90
CA GLN A 25 19.61 -4.08 -3.29
C GLN A 25 18.82 -2.89 -3.84
N MET A 26 19.53 -2.00 -4.53
CA MET A 26 18.89 -1.07 -5.46
C MET A 26 17.91 -1.88 -6.32
N ASN A 27 16.60 -1.65 -6.16
CA ASN A 27 15.47 -2.26 -6.90
C ASN A 27 14.68 -3.42 -6.23
N THR A 28 14.79 -3.68 -4.92
CA THR A 28 13.83 -4.60 -4.27
C THR A 28 12.42 -3.99 -4.21
N ARG A 29 11.56 -4.35 -5.16
CA ARG A 29 10.14 -3.96 -5.20
C ARG A 29 9.33 -4.85 -4.26
N THR A 30 8.49 -4.25 -3.41
CA THR A 30 7.60 -4.96 -2.48
C THR A 30 6.21 -4.31 -2.48
N VAL A 31 5.17 -5.08 -2.16
CA VAL A 31 3.79 -4.58 -2.21
C VAL A 31 3.56 -3.45 -1.20
N GLN A 32 4.00 -3.63 0.06
CA GLN A 32 3.94 -2.57 1.08
C GLN A 32 4.74 -1.34 0.65
N GLY A 33 5.86 -1.52 -0.04
CA GLY A 33 6.68 -0.43 -0.56
C GLY A 33 5.93 0.42 -1.58
N ASP A 34 5.27 -0.20 -2.55
CA ASP A 34 4.50 0.49 -3.60
C ASP A 34 3.26 1.17 -3.00
N LEU A 35 2.53 0.49 -2.11
CA LEU A 35 1.41 1.07 -1.36
C LEU A 35 1.82 2.30 -0.55
N THR A 36 2.96 2.22 0.14
CA THR A 36 3.48 3.34 0.93
C THR A 36 3.79 4.53 0.03
N ARG A 37 4.50 4.32 -1.09
CA ARG A 37 4.82 5.41 -2.02
C ARG A 37 3.58 6.04 -2.65
N ALA A 38 2.60 5.23 -3.04
CA ALA A 38 1.34 5.73 -3.58
C ALA A 38 0.57 6.57 -2.56
N ALA A 39 0.48 6.09 -1.32
CA ALA A 39 -0.19 6.80 -0.24
C ALA A 39 0.55 8.10 0.15
N GLU A 40 1.88 8.07 0.31
CA GLU A 40 2.65 9.29 0.61
C GLU A 40 2.52 10.33 -0.50
N LYS A 41 2.51 9.90 -1.77
CA LYS A 41 2.27 10.79 -2.91
C LYS A 41 0.86 11.39 -2.89
N TYR A 42 -0.16 10.61 -2.55
CA TYR A 42 -1.54 11.08 -2.50
C TYR A 42 -1.82 12.02 -1.33
N PHE A 43 -1.32 11.70 -0.13
CA PHE A 43 -1.54 12.50 1.08
C PHE A 43 -0.53 13.64 1.26
N GLY A 44 0.60 13.63 0.54
CA GLY A 44 1.65 14.64 0.68
C GLY A 44 2.40 14.59 2.02
N THR A 45 2.25 13.51 2.79
CA THR A 45 2.86 13.33 4.11
C THR A 45 3.25 11.87 4.32
N ARG A 46 4.06 11.59 5.35
CA ARG A 46 4.46 10.21 5.69
C ARG A 46 3.26 9.42 6.20
N VAL A 47 3.22 8.15 5.82
CA VAL A 47 2.17 7.22 6.20
C VAL A 47 2.75 5.97 6.86
N GLU A 48 1.90 5.24 7.57
CA GLU A 48 2.21 3.94 8.15
C GLU A 48 1.21 2.92 7.60
N ILE A 49 1.72 1.82 7.02
CA ILE A 49 0.91 0.73 6.49
C ILE A 49 1.35 -0.58 7.15
N GLY A 50 0.41 -1.31 7.75
CA GLY A 50 0.66 -2.64 8.30
C GLY A 50 -0.36 -3.66 7.78
N GLY A 51 0.13 -4.77 7.22
CA GLY A 51 -0.69 -5.86 6.69
C GLY A 51 -1.15 -6.84 7.77
N SER A 52 -2.25 -7.55 7.53
CA SER A 52 -2.75 -8.64 8.37
C SER A 52 -1.84 -9.87 8.38
N GLY A 53 -1.02 -10.02 7.34
CA GLY A 53 -0.04 -11.09 7.21
C GLY A 53 1.06 -10.71 6.21
N ARG A 54 2.10 -11.55 6.13
CA ARG A 54 3.15 -11.44 5.11
C ARG A 54 2.90 -12.47 4.02
N THR A 55 3.34 -12.14 2.81
CA THR A 55 3.44 -13.07 1.68
C THR A 55 4.89 -13.07 1.20
N ASP A 56 5.35 -14.25 0.77
CA ASP A 56 6.69 -14.43 0.22
C ASP A 56 6.79 -13.89 -1.21
N SER A 57 8.01 -13.85 -1.74
CA SER A 57 8.28 -13.42 -3.12
C SER A 57 7.43 -14.20 -4.12
N GLY A 58 6.80 -13.50 -5.07
CA GLY A 58 5.96 -14.10 -6.10
C GLY A 58 4.53 -14.48 -5.67
N VAL A 59 4.20 -14.49 -4.38
CA VAL A 59 2.87 -14.89 -3.90
C VAL A 59 1.82 -13.79 -4.19
N HIS A 60 0.65 -14.18 -4.67
CA HIS A 60 -0.49 -13.30 -4.95
C HIS A 60 -1.42 -13.15 -3.74
N ALA A 61 -2.31 -12.14 -3.76
CA ALA A 61 -3.45 -12.07 -2.84
C ALA A 61 -4.67 -11.42 -3.50
N ILE A 62 -5.86 -11.92 -3.17
CA ILE A 62 -7.15 -11.36 -3.62
C ILE A 62 -7.70 -10.33 -2.62
N ALA A 63 -7.44 -10.53 -1.33
CA ALA A 63 -8.01 -9.71 -0.26
C ALA A 63 -7.06 -9.60 0.95
N GLN A 64 -5.81 -9.21 0.71
CA GLN A 64 -4.90 -8.88 1.80
C GLN A 64 -5.44 -7.66 2.54
N VAL A 65 -5.60 -7.77 3.85
CA VAL A 65 -6.08 -6.65 4.68
C VAL A 65 -4.88 -5.86 5.19
N ALA A 66 -4.99 -4.55 5.22
CA ALA A 66 -4.00 -3.69 5.87
C ALA A 66 -4.65 -2.51 6.55
N HIS A 67 -4.01 -1.95 7.57
CA HIS A 67 -4.34 -0.61 8.05
C HIS A 67 -3.47 0.42 7.34
N LEU A 68 -4.04 1.57 7.03
CA LEU A 68 -3.35 2.77 6.58
C LEU A 68 -3.56 3.86 7.63
N LYS A 69 -2.48 4.39 8.17
CA LYS A 69 -2.47 5.45 9.17
C LYS A 69 -1.76 6.67 8.62
N VAL A 70 -2.46 7.80 8.66
CA VAL A 70 -1.96 9.09 8.16
C VAL A 70 -2.02 10.11 9.28
N ARG A 71 -0.90 10.80 9.50
CA ARG A 71 -0.81 11.94 10.42
C ARG A 71 -1.11 13.21 9.64
N ASP A 72 -1.60 14.24 10.34
CA ASP A 72 -1.74 15.58 9.76
C ASP A 72 -2.64 15.65 8.53
N VAL A 73 -3.78 14.96 8.61
CA VAL A 73 -4.85 15.02 7.62
C VAL A 73 -5.57 16.37 7.76
N ASP A 74 -5.38 17.24 6.76
CA ASP A 74 -5.87 18.62 6.71
C ASP A 74 -7.37 18.74 6.41
N LYS A 75 -7.97 17.69 5.84
CA LYS A 75 -9.38 17.62 5.47
C LYS A 75 -9.94 16.20 5.61
N PRO A 76 -11.26 16.03 5.82
CA PRO A 76 -11.87 14.71 5.78
C PRO A 76 -11.75 14.10 4.38
N TYR A 77 -11.29 12.85 4.31
CA TYR A 77 -11.26 12.06 3.08
C TYR A 77 -12.37 11.01 3.10
N GLY A 78 -13.20 11.00 2.05
CA GLY A 78 -14.17 9.94 1.83
C GLY A 78 -13.50 8.63 1.38
N ILE A 79 -14.11 7.49 1.69
CA ILE A 79 -13.56 6.16 1.36
C ILE A 79 -13.27 6.02 -0.14
N LYS A 80 -14.20 6.47 -1.00
CA LYS A 80 -14.01 6.44 -2.46
C LYS A 80 -12.86 7.34 -2.94
N GLN A 81 -12.65 8.49 -2.29
CA GLN A 81 -11.53 9.37 -2.63
C GLN A 81 -10.20 8.70 -2.29
N ILE A 82 -10.12 8.02 -1.15
CA ILE A 82 -8.91 7.27 -0.76
C ILE A 82 -8.69 6.12 -1.74
N GLN A 83 -9.73 5.34 -2.04
CA GLN A 83 -9.65 4.23 -2.99
C GLN A 83 -9.10 4.68 -4.35
N PHE A 84 -9.75 5.65 -4.99
CA PHE A 84 -9.33 6.14 -6.30
C PHE A 84 -7.97 6.84 -6.25
N GLY A 85 -7.74 7.68 -5.24
CA GLY A 85 -6.47 8.38 -5.07
C GLY A 85 -5.28 7.44 -4.89
N LEU A 86 -5.47 6.32 -4.19
CA LEU A 86 -4.43 5.29 -4.09
C LEU A 86 -4.27 4.56 -5.42
N ASN A 87 -5.35 4.09 -6.05
CA ASN A 87 -5.29 3.31 -7.29
C ASN A 87 -4.69 4.12 -8.46
N ASP A 88 -4.96 5.42 -8.56
CA ASP A 88 -4.38 6.31 -9.57
C ASP A 88 -2.85 6.46 -9.43
N ASN A 89 -2.31 6.18 -8.24
CA ASN A 89 -0.88 6.24 -7.95
C ASN A 89 -0.24 4.85 -7.81
N LEU A 90 -1.03 3.79 -7.88
CA LEU A 90 -0.57 2.42 -7.82
C LEU A 90 -0.26 1.91 -9.23
N PRO A 91 0.71 0.99 -9.34
CA PRO A 91 0.90 0.23 -10.56
C PRO A 91 -0.27 -0.76 -10.77
N ALA A 92 -0.53 -1.14 -12.02
CA ALA A 92 -1.71 -1.94 -12.38
C ALA A 92 -1.76 -3.36 -11.76
N ASP A 93 -0.67 -3.82 -11.15
CA ASP A 93 -0.56 -5.09 -10.40
C ASP A 93 -0.97 -4.99 -8.93
N ILE A 94 -1.37 -3.82 -8.43
CA ILE A 94 -1.91 -3.63 -7.08
C ILE A 94 -3.19 -2.80 -7.16
N ASN A 95 -4.26 -3.28 -6.53
CA ASN A 95 -5.53 -2.57 -6.45
C ASN A 95 -6.04 -2.52 -5.00
N VAL A 96 -6.55 -1.36 -4.61
CA VAL A 96 -7.34 -1.15 -3.39
C VAL A 96 -8.83 -1.26 -3.73
N SER A 97 -9.54 -2.17 -3.07
CA SER A 97 -10.94 -2.54 -3.31
C SER A 97 -11.90 -1.94 -2.30
#